data_AF-A0A352ACM7-F1
#
_entry.id   AF-A0A352ACM7-F1
#
_cell.length_a   1.000
_cell.length_b   1.000
_cell.length_c   1.000
_cell.angle_alpha   90.00
_cell.angle_beta   90.00
_cell.angle_gamma   90.00
#
_symmetry.space_group_name_H-M   'P 1'
#
loop_
_entity.id
_entity.type
_entity.pdbx_description
1 polymer ?
#
loop_
_entity_poly.entity_id
_entity_poly.type
_entity_poly.pdbx_seq_one_letter_code
_entity_poly.pdbx_strand_id
1 'polypeptide(L)'
;EKMASLGQLVAGVAHEINNPTSFIYGNAFYALEYTADLIDLISLYQKHYPTPSAEIQDEIEAIELDFIQYDFPKLLRSMQEGASRIREIVLSLRNFSRLDEAERKKADLHQGIDSTLMILQHRLKAQPNREVIQVIKQFSDLPLVDCYPGELNQVFM
;
A
#
# COMPACT_ATOMS: atom_id res chain seq x y z
N GLU A 1 32.56 -2.27 -1.59
CA GLU A 1 32.29 -3.26 -0.52
C GLU A 1 31.20 -2.83 0.46
N LYS A 2 31.25 -1.66 1.13
CA LYS A 2 30.22 -1.23 2.10
C LYS A 2 28.78 -1.05 1.53
N MET A 3 28.64 -0.61 0.28
CA MET A 3 27.33 -0.44 -0.36
C MET A 3 26.74 -1.76 -0.88
N ALA A 4 27.59 -2.69 -1.36
CA ALA A 4 27.15 -4.00 -1.84
C ALA A 4 26.61 -4.90 -0.71
N SER A 5 27.21 -4.87 0.49
CA SER A 5 26.67 -5.59 1.65
C SER A 5 25.37 -5.00 2.17
N LEU A 6 25.21 -3.66 2.07
CA LEU A 6 23.97 -2.97 2.40
C LEU A 6 22.84 -3.35 1.43
N GLY A 7 23.14 -3.49 0.13
CA GLY A 7 22.18 -3.87 -0.90
C GLY A 7 21.55 -5.25 -0.68
N GLN A 8 22.36 -6.25 -0.29
CA GLN A 8 21.88 -7.59 0.07
C GLN A 8 21.06 -7.59 1.36
N LEU A 9 21.48 -6.83 2.37
CA LEU A 9 20.75 -6.71 3.64
C LEU A 9 19.37 -6.07 3.44
N VAL A 10 19.31 -4.98 2.67
CA VAL A 10 18.06 -4.29 2.31
C VAL A 10 17.14 -5.20 1.49
N ALA A 11 17.68 -6.01 0.58
CA ALA A 11 16.89 -6.98 -0.19
C ALA A 11 16.31 -8.10 0.69
N GLY A 12 17.07 -8.59 1.68
CA GLY A 12 16.60 -9.58 2.66
C GLY A 12 15.48 -9.03 3.54
N VAL A 13 15.70 -7.84 4.13
CA VAL A 13 14.69 -7.14 4.95
C VAL A 13 13.46 -6.83 4.11
N ALA A 14 13.63 -6.40 2.86
CA ALA A 14 12.51 -6.17 1.95
C ALA A 14 11.69 -7.44 1.74
N HIS A 15 12.32 -8.58 1.51
CA HIS A 15 11.60 -9.85 1.37
C HIS A 15 10.86 -10.25 2.65
N GLU A 16 11.49 -10.08 3.82
CA GLU A 16 10.89 -10.41 5.11
C GLU A 16 9.72 -9.50 5.48
N ILE A 17 9.72 -8.23 5.06
CA ILE A 17 8.57 -7.32 5.23
C ILE A 17 7.47 -7.61 4.20
N ASN A 18 7.82 -7.95 2.97
CA ASN A 18 6.84 -8.17 1.91
C ASN A 18 5.94 -9.38 2.19
N ASN A 19 6.47 -10.43 2.84
CA ASN A 19 5.70 -11.62 3.21
C ASN A 19 4.51 -11.30 4.14
N PRO A 20 4.68 -10.79 5.38
CA PRO A 20 3.57 -10.43 6.27
C PRO A 20 2.65 -9.38 5.65
N THR A 21 3.20 -8.43 4.88
CA THR A 21 2.41 -7.42 4.18
C THR A 21 1.48 -8.02 3.14
N SER A 22 1.96 -9.01 2.38
CA SER A 22 1.16 -9.72 1.39
C SER A 22 0.05 -10.55 2.04
N PHE A 23 0.32 -11.18 3.19
CA PHE A 23 -0.71 -11.86 3.98
C PHE A 23 -1.79 -10.90 4.48
N ILE A 24 -1.40 -9.74 5.04
CA ILE A 24 -2.35 -8.74 5.52
C ILE A 24 -3.20 -8.20 4.35
N TYR A 25 -2.56 -7.79 3.24
CA TYR A 25 -3.28 -7.27 2.08
C TYR A 25 -4.25 -8.30 1.49
N GLY A 26 -3.81 -9.54 1.29
CA GLY A 26 -4.63 -10.61 0.74
C GLY A 26 -5.80 -10.98 1.65
N ASN A 27 -5.56 -11.12 2.96
CA ASN A 27 -6.62 -11.45 3.90
C ASN A 27 -7.61 -10.28 4.11
N ALA A 28 -7.14 -9.03 4.13
CA ALA A 28 -8.00 -7.86 4.26
C ALA A 28 -9.00 -7.72 3.09
N PHE A 29 -8.57 -8.11 1.89
CA PHE A 29 -9.47 -8.16 0.72
C PHE A 29 -10.64 -9.13 0.95
N TYR A 30 -10.36 -10.38 1.29
CA TYR A 30 -11.41 -11.37 1.56
C TYR A 30 -12.26 -11.02 2.80
N ALA A 31 -11.64 -10.47 3.84
CA ALA A 31 -12.36 -10.00 5.02
C ALA A 31 -13.38 -8.91 4.65
N LEU A 32 -13.05 -8.02 3.71
CA LEU A 32 -13.97 -6.99 3.24
C LEU A 32 -15.15 -7.60 2.48
N GLU A 33 -14.91 -8.60 1.63
CA GLU A 33 -15.97 -9.34 0.92
C GLU A 33 -16.90 -10.05 1.91
N TYR A 34 -16.35 -10.83 2.85
CA TYR A 34 -17.14 -11.53 3.86
C TYR A 34 -17.93 -10.56 4.75
N THR A 35 -17.34 -9.41 5.09
CA THR A 35 -18.02 -8.39 5.88
C THR A 35 -19.19 -7.79 5.11
N ALA A 36 -19.04 -7.53 3.81
CA ALA A 36 -20.13 -7.05 2.96
C ALA A 36 -21.29 -8.06 2.91
N ASP A 37 -20.98 -9.34 2.64
CA ASP A 37 -21.98 -10.41 2.61
C ASP A 37 -22.74 -10.55 3.94
N LEU A 38 -22.03 -10.44 5.07
CA LEU A 38 -22.64 -10.50 6.41
C LEU A 38 -23.52 -9.28 6.69
N ILE A 39 -23.09 -8.07 6.35
CA ILE A 39 -23.88 -6.84 6.51
C ILE A 39 -25.15 -6.91 5.65
N ASP A 40 -25.04 -7.38 4.42
CA ASP A 40 -26.18 -7.54 3.51
C ASP A 40 -27.18 -8.56 4.06
N LEU A 41 -26.70 -9.69 4.60
CA LEU A 41 -27.56 -10.69 5.25
C LEU A 41 -28.27 -10.12 6.49
N ILE A 42 -27.55 -9.42 7.36
CA ILE A 42 -28.11 -8.78 8.55
C ILE A 42 -29.17 -7.75 8.15
N SER A 43 -28.89 -6.92 7.14
CA SER A 43 -29.82 -5.94 6.60
C SER A 43 -31.10 -6.60 6.06
N LEU A 44 -30.96 -7.77 5.41
CA LEU A 44 -32.10 -8.55 4.95
C LEU A 44 -32.96 -9.06 6.12
N TYR A 45 -32.33 -9.55 7.19
CA TYR A 45 -33.04 -9.93 8.41
C TYR A 45 -33.77 -8.75 9.04
N GLN A 46 -33.11 -7.59 9.21
CA GLN A 46 -33.74 -6.38 9.76
C GLN A 46 -34.93 -5.91 8.92
N LYS A 47 -34.84 -6.04 7.59
CA LYS A 47 -35.95 -5.72 6.66
C LYS A 47 -37.15 -6.64 6.82
N HIS A 48 -36.94 -7.94 6.98
CA HIS A 48 -38.01 -8.94 7.05
C HIS A 48 -38.48 -9.25 8.47
N TYR A 49 -37.70 -8.86 9.48
CA TYR A 49 -37.99 -9.02 10.90
C TYR A 49 -37.78 -7.69 11.64
N PRO A 50 -38.62 -6.66 11.37
CA PRO A 50 -38.43 -5.30 11.86
C PRO A 50 -38.68 -5.15 13.37
N THR A 51 -39.31 -6.14 14.00
CA THR A 51 -39.61 -6.14 15.43
C THR A 51 -39.07 -7.44 16.05
N PRO A 52 -37.75 -7.53 16.26
CA PRO A 52 -37.14 -8.72 16.85
C PRO A 52 -37.49 -8.88 18.34
N SER A 53 -37.18 -10.04 18.92
CA SER A 53 -37.37 -10.28 20.36
C SER A 53 -36.54 -9.28 21.19
N ALA A 54 -36.96 -9.03 22.44
CA ALA A 54 -36.24 -8.13 23.35
C ALA A 54 -34.77 -8.52 23.49
N GLU A 55 -34.47 -9.82 23.61
CA GLU A 55 -33.11 -10.34 23.67
C GLU A 55 -32.24 -9.92 22.47
N ILE A 56 -32.80 -9.92 21.25
CA ILE A 56 -32.07 -9.49 20.05
C ILE A 56 -31.94 -7.96 20.02
N GLN A 57 -32.96 -7.22 20.45
CA GLN A 57 -32.90 -5.75 20.53
C GLN A 57 -31.82 -5.29 21.51
N ASP A 58 -31.78 -5.91 22.69
CA ASP A 58 -30.78 -5.62 23.73
C ASP A 58 -29.37 -5.89 23.21
N GLU A 59 -29.15 -6.98 22.46
CA GLU A 59 -27.84 -7.29 21.87
C GLU A 59 -27.47 -6.32 20.74
N ILE A 60 -28.41 -5.94 19.86
CA ILE A 60 -28.20 -4.95 18.80
C ILE A 60 -27.73 -3.61 19.38
N GLU A 61 -28.35 -3.18 20.48
CA GLU A 61 -27.97 -1.95 21.19
C GLU A 61 -26.63 -2.12 21.91
N ALA A 62 -26.41 -3.24 22.59
CA ALA A 62 -25.18 -3.51 23.34
C ALA A 62 -23.91 -3.52 22.46
N ILE A 63 -24.01 -4.02 21.22
CA ILE A 63 -22.89 -4.04 20.27
C ILE A 63 -22.83 -2.79 19.38
N GLU A 64 -23.81 -1.89 19.47
CA GLU A 64 -23.95 -0.73 18.57
C GLU A 64 -23.90 -1.15 17.09
N LEU A 65 -24.78 -2.08 16.69
CA LEU A 65 -24.72 -2.76 15.38
C LEU A 65 -24.64 -1.77 14.19
N ASP A 66 -25.41 -0.69 14.21
CA ASP A 66 -25.41 0.32 13.14
C ASP A 66 -24.03 0.98 12.98
N PHE A 67 -23.32 1.21 14.08
CA PHE A 67 -21.96 1.73 14.06
C PHE A 67 -20.99 0.69 13.49
N ILE A 68 -21.09 -0.56 13.93
CA ILE A 68 -20.24 -1.66 13.40
C ILE A 68 -20.43 -1.84 11.90
N GLN A 69 -21.68 -1.87 11.41
CA GLN A 69 -21.98 -2.02 9.98
C GLN A 69 -21.33 -0.90 9.14
N TYR A 70 -21.24 0.30 9.69
CA TYR A 70 -20.63 1.44 9.02
C TYR A 70 -19.11 1.50 9.14
N ASP A 71 -18.56 1.21 10.33
CA ASP A 71 -17.15 1.41 10.64
C ASP A 71 -16.27 0.20 10.27
N PHE A 72 -16.77 -1.02 10.46
CA PHE A 72 -15.98 -2.23 10.23
C PHE A 72 -15.44 -2.36 8.79
N PRO A 73 -16.23 -2.10 7.72
CA PRO A 73 -15.70 -2.04 6.36
C PRO A 73 -14.61 -0.99 6.17
N LYS A 74 -14.68 0.15 6.87
CA LYS A 74 -13.68 1.21 6.77
C LYS A 74 -12.37 0.81 7.44
N LEU A 75 -12.44 0.16 8.60
CA LEU A 75 -11.26 -0.38 9.29
C LEU A 75 -10.50 -1.35 8.39
N LEU A 76 -11.21 -2.27 7.72
CA LEU A 76 -10.61 -3.23 6.79
C LEU A 76 -9.97 -2.54 5.57
N ARG A 77 -10.64 -1.54 4.99
CA ARG A 77 -10.04 -0.72 3.91
C ARG A 77 -8.79 0.01 4.36
N SER A 78 -8.81 0.61 5.56
CA SER A 78 -7.63 1.28 6.12
C SER A 78 -6.45 0.32 6.30
N MET A 79 -6.71 -0.93 6.71
CA MET A 79 -5.66 -1.96 6.80
C MET A 79 -5.12 -2.34 5.43
N GLN A 80 -6.00 -2.49 4.43
CA GLN A 80 -5.62 -2.80 3.05
C GLN A 80 -4.74 -1.69 2.44
N GLU A 81 -5.13 -0.43 2.62
CA GLU A 81 -4.35 0.73 2.18
C GLU A 81 -2.98 0.80 2.86
N GLY A 82 -2.93 0.58 4.18
CA GLY A 82 -1.69 0.51 4.94
C GLY A 82 -0.75 -0.58 4.44
N ALA A 83 -1.27 -1.79 4.21
CA ALA A 83 -0.51 -2.90 3.66
C ALA A 83 -0.01 -2.63 2.23
N SER A 84 -0.86 -2.06 1.36
CA SER A 84 -0.45 -1.65 0.01
C SER A 84 0.72 -0.67 0.06
N ARG A 85 0.63 0.34 0.93
CA ARG A 85 1.69 1.34 1.08
C ARG A 85 3.00 0.75 1.58
N ILE A 86 2.96 -0.18 2.54
CA ILE A 86 4.17 -0.88 3.02
C ILE A 86 4.79 -1.66 1.85
N ARG A 87 3.97 -2.38 1.07
CA ARG A 87 4.44 -3.15 -0.09
C ARG A 87 5.13 -2.25 -1.11
N GLU A 88 4.55 -1.09 -1.43
CA GLU A 88 5.15 -0.12 -2.34
C GLU A 88 6.50 0.39 -1.82
N ILE A 89 6.61 0.70 -0.52
CA ILE A 89 7.86 1.22 0.09
C ILE A 89 8.95 0.16 -0.02
N VAL A 90 8.60 -1.08 0.33
CA VAL A 90 9.50 -2.23 0.29
C VAL A 90 9.97 -2.54 -1.13
N LEU A 91 9.08 -2.48 -2.12
CA LEU A 91 9.43 -2.65 -3.52
C LEU A 91 10.37 -1.55 -4.01
N SER A 92 10.10 -0.30 -3.64
CA SER A 92 10.98 0.83 -3.98
C SER A 92 12.35 0.71 -3.34
N LEU A 93 12.44 0.30 -2.07
CA LEU A 93 13.71 0.03 -1.39
C LEU A 93 14.49 -1.10 -2.06
N ARG A 94 13.82 -2.20 -2.43
CA ARG A 94 14.44 -3.34 -3.12
C ARG A 94 14.94 -2.95 -4.52
N ASN A 95 14.17 -2.15 -5.24
CA ASN A 95 14.60 -1.64 -6.53
C ASN A 95 15.82 -0.75 -6.33
N PHE A 96 15.76 0.25 -5.46
CA PHE A 96 16.88 1.15 -5.17
C PHE A 96 18.16 0.38 -4.78
N SER A 97 18.04 -0.63 -3.93
CA SER A 97 19.20 -1.44 -3.50
C SER A 97 19.81 -2.30 -4.61
N ARG A 98 19.02 -2.70 -5.62
CA ARG A 98 19.48 -3.41 -6.84
C ARG A 98 20.02 -2.49 -7.92
N LEU A 99 19.77 -1.18 -7.80
CA LEU A 99 20.25 -0.18 -8.75
C LEU A 99 21.72 0.17 -8.46
N ASP A 100 22.21 -0.04 -7.24
CA ASP A 100 23.64 0.06 -6.85
C ASP A 100 24.54 -1.08 -7.43
N GLU A 101 23.97 -1.99 -8.21
CA GLU A 101 24.77 -2.87 -9.07
C GLU A 101 25.44 -2.00 -10.15
N ALA A 102 26.77 -1.85 -10.08
CA ALA A 102 27.61 -1.05 -10.99
C ALA A 102 27.69 -1.61 -12.43
N GLU A 103 26.66 -2.32 -12.87
CA GLU A 103 26.60 -2.97 -14.17
C GLU A 103 25.64 -2.24 -15.11
N ARG A 104 26.12 -2.03 -16.33
CA ARG A 104 25.34 -1.48 -17.43
C ARG A 104 24.29 -2.51 -17.86
N LYS A 105 23.02 -2.11 -17.89
CA LYS A 105 21.90 -2.99 -18.26
C LYS A 105 20.78 -2.21 -18.92
N LYS A 106 19.96 -2.94 -19.68
CA LYS A 106 18.68 -2.44 -20.19
C LYS A 106 17.71 -2.24 -19.02
N ALA A 107 17.30 -1.00 -18.78
CA ALA A 107 16.42 -0.64 -17.67
C ALA A 107 15.26 0.25 -18.14
N ASP A 108 14.16 0.17 -17.41
CA ASP A 108 13.01 1.07 -17.57
C ASP A 108 13.28 2.34 -16.75
N LEU A 109 13.42 3.47 -17.44
CA LEU A 109 13.68 4.75 -16.78
C LEU A 109 12.46 5.27 -16.02
N HIS A 110 11.24 4.94 -16.46
CA HIS A 110 10.02 5.34 -15.74
C HIS A 110 9.99 4.68 -14.37
N GLN A 111 10.36 3.41 -14.28
CA GLN A 111 10.44 2.71 -13.00
C GLN A 111 11.43 3.38 -12.03
N GLY A 112 12.58 3.85 -12.54
CA GLY A 112 13.56 4.59 -11.74
C GLY A 112 13.00 5.90 -11.19
N ILE A 113 12.44 6.73 -12.08
CA ILE A 113 11.81 8.02 -11.70
C ILE A 113 10.66 7.81 -10.71
N ASP A 114 9.80 6.81 -10.93
CA ASP A 114 8.68 6.50 -10.05
C ASP A 114 9.15 6.04 -8.67
N SER A 115 10.18 5.20 -8.61
CA SER A 115 10.79 4.76 -7.34
C SER A 115 11.35 5.96 -6.56
N THR A 116 12.04 6.87 -7.24
CA THR A 116 12.58 8.09 -6.63
C THR A 116 11.48 9.02 -6.12
N LEU A 117 10.45 9.29 -6.92
CA LEU A 117 9.31 10.12 -6.51
C LEU A 117 8.57 9.50 -5.33
N MET A 118 8.50 8.17 -5.26
CA MET A 118 7.92 7.48 -4.11
C MET A 118 8.76 7.70 -2.84
N ILE A 119 10.08 7.55 -2.91
CA ILE A 119 10.99 7.80 -1.78
C ILE A 119 10.89 9.26 -1.31
N LEU A 120 10.78 10.20 -2.25
CA LEU A 120 10.65 11.63 -1.98
C LEU A 120 9.21 12.06 -1.61
N GLN A 121 8.24 11.15 -1.55
CA GLN A 121 6.83 11.50 -1.35
C GLN A 121 6.59 12.31 -0.07
N HIS A 122 7.31 12.03 1.03
CA HIS A 122 7.20 12.83 2.26
C HIS A 122 7.64 14.29 2.07
N ARG A 123 8.59 14.52 1.16
CA ARG A 123 9.06 15.86 0.76
C ARG A 123 8.16 16.53 -0.23
N LEU A 124 7.20 15.83 -0.86
CA LEU A 124 6.25 16.39 -1.81
C LEU A 124 4.92 16.77 -1.14
N LYS A 125 4.55 16.06 -0.06
CA LYS A 125 3.38 16.40 0.75
C LYS A 125 3.52 17.78 1.40
N ALA A 126 2.37 18.36 1.77
CA ALA A 126 2.33 19.60 2.54
C ALA A 126 3.09 19.42 3.87
N GLN A 127 3.83 20.45 4.25
CA GLN A 127 4.53 20.56 5.52
C GLN A 127 4.07 21.85 6.24
N PRO A 128 4.31 22.00 7.56
CA PRO A 128 3.81 23.16 8.30
C PRO A 128 4.17 24.53 7.69
N ASN A 129 5.31 24.61 7.00
CA ASN A 129 5.81 25.83 6.36
C ASN A 129 5.79 25.78 4.82
N ARG A 130 5.14 24.78 4.22
CA ARG A 130 5.15 24.61 2.76
C ARG A 130 3.91 23.90 2.25
N GLU A 131 3.31 24.48 1.21
CA GLU A 131 2.22 23.83 0.50
C GLU A 131 2.68 22.54 -0.21
N VAL A 132 1.69 21.75 -0.64
CA VAL A 132 1.89 20.51 -1.39
C VAL A 132 2.58 20.82 -2.73
N ILE A 133 3.55 19.99 -3.11
CA ILE A 133 4.15 20.03 -4.45
C ILE A 133 3.42 19.01 -5.31
N GLN A 134 2.76 19.50 -6.36
CA GLN A 134 2.16 18.65 -7.38
C GLN A 134 3.22 18.22 -8.39
N VAL A 135 3.36 16.91 -8.58
CA VAL A 135 4.22 16.33 -9.64
C VAL A 135 3.33 15.84 -10.77
N ILE A 136 3.51 16.41 -11.96
CA ILE A 136 2.77 16.04 -13.17
C ILE A 136 3.68 15.15 -14.02
N LYS A 137 3.29 13.89 -14.24
CA LYS A 137 4.05 12.92 -15.04
C LYS A 137 3.54 12.90 -16.47
N GLN A 138 4.36 13.30 -17.42
CA GLN A 138 4.07 13.26 -18.85
C GLN A 138 5.14 12.43 -19.55
N PHE A 139 5.04 11.11 -19.39
CA PHE A 139 5.98 10.16 -19.99
C PHE A 139 5.57 9.83 -21.42
N SER A 140 6.56 9.76 -22.31
CA SER A 140 6.41 9.10 -23.61
C SER A 140 6.65 7.60 -23.46
N ASP A 141 6.14 6.80 -24.38
CA ASP A 141 6.52 5.39 -24.42
C ASP A 141 8.00 5.25 -24.80
N LEU A 142 8.80 4.68 -23.90
CA LEU A 142 10.25 4.59 -24.03
C LEU A 142 10.67 3.12 -23.96
N PRO A 143 11.46 2.62 -24.92
CA PRO A 143 12.01 1.28 -24.81
C PRO A 143 12.98 1.19 -23.62
N LEU A 144 13.30 -0.04 -23.20
CA LEU A 144 14.35 -0.24 -22.21
C LEU A 144 15.67 0.38 -22.68
N VAL A 145 16.23 1.26 -21.84
CA VAL A 145 17.44 2.03 -22.14
C VAL A 145 18.65 1.29 -21.58
N ASP A 146 19.69 1.14 -22.40
CA ASP A 146 20.96 0.58 -21.96
C ASP A 146 21.79 1.63 -21.21
N CYS A 147 21.77 1.57 -19.88
CA CYS A 147 22.32 2.60 -19.00
C CYS A 147 22.90 2.01 -17.71
N TYR A 148 23.42 2.87 -16.84
CA TYR A 148 23.76 2.55 -15.44
C TYR A 148 22.60 3.01 -14.54
N PRO A 149 21.69 2.10 -14.14
CA PRO A 149 20.46 2.53 -13.47
C PRO A 149 20.71 3.16 -12.11
N GLY A 150 21.71 2.70 -11.34
CA GLY A 150 22.11 3.30 -10.07
C GLY A 150 22.50 4.76 -10.20
N GLU A 151 23.43 5.04 -11.11
CA GLU A 151 23.92 6.40 -11.39
C GLU A 151 22.79 7.32 -11.82
N LEU A 152 21.88 6.86 -12.71
CA LEU A 152 20.73 7.66 -13.11
C LEU A 152 19.77 7.95 -11.95
N ASN A 153 19.51 6.97 -11.08
CA ASN A 153 18.65 7.20 -9.92
C ASN A 153 19.28 8.14 -8.89
N GLN A 154 20.61 8.17 -8.76
CA GLN A 154 21.30 9.18 -7.97
C GLN A 154 21.10 10.59 -8.54
N VAL A 155 21.03 10.74 -9.86
CA VAL A 155 20.73 12.03 -10.53
C VAL A 155 19.27 12.44 -10.34
N PHE A 156 18.34 11.49 -10.28
CA PHE A 156 16.92 11.79 -10.08
C PHE A 156 16.57 12.23 -8.65
N MET A 157 17.36 11.78 -7.67
CA MET A 157 17.21 12.09 -6.23
C MET A 157 17.60 13.53 -5.90
#